data_AF-A0A317GYU5-F1
#
_entry.id   AF-A0A317GYU5-F1
#
_cell.length_a   1.000
_cell.length_b   1.000
_cell.length_c   1.000
_cell.angle_alpha   90.00
_cell.angle_beta   90.00
_cell.angle_gamma   90.00
#
_symmetry.space_group_name_H-M   'P 1'
#
loop_
_entity.id
_entity.type
_entity.pdbx_description
1 polymer ?
#
loop_
_entity_poly.entity_id
_entity_poly.type
_entity_poly.pdbx_seq_one_letter_code
_entity_poly.pdbx_strand_id
1 'polypeptide(L)'
;MQLFDPDPIVVLSSVKEILLVDWPNKSLPGNLILAGFTVFGYSPGKYTRVHVAADPANNDFKLNFESLEEQPKHVDMVCIYRPDEEIEEITHKHVLPMHAKIMWIQPPAHSSVASELARKYDLSLVQNIDLGDLASRFKRD
;
A
#
# COMPACT_ATOMS: atom_id res chain seq x y z
N MET A 1 -13.09 -23.81 -2.75
CA MET A 1 -11.75 -23.46 -2.24
C MET A 1 -11.89 -22.11 -1.56
N GLN A 2 -11.88 -22.08 -0.23
CA GLN A 2 -11.94 -20.84 0.54
C GLN A 2 -10.67 -20.03 0.25
N LEU A 3 -10.83 -18.76 -0.15
CA LEU A 3 -9.75 -17.79 -0.06
C LEU A 3 -9.44 -17.68 1.44
N PHE A 4 -8.26 -18.12 1.85
CA PHE A 4 -7.80 -17.79 3.20
C PHE A 4 -7.52 -16.30 3.19
N ASP A 5 -8.35 -15.51 3.87
CA ASP A 5 -8.02 -14.13 4.18
C ASP A 5 -6.78 -14.18 5.08
N PRO A 6 -5.59 -13.79 4.59
CA PRO A 6 -4.37 -13.91 5.37
C PRO A 6 -4.44 -12.97 6.57
N ASP A 7 -3.86 -13.38 7.69
CA ASP A 7 -3.78 -12.52 8.88
C ASP A 7 -3.02 -11.23 8.51
N PRO A 8 -3.65 -10.04 8.64
CA PRO A 8 -3.06 -8.78 8.24
C PRO A 8 -1.74 -8.46 8.95
N ILE A 9 -1.55 -8.93 10.19
CA ILE A 9 -0.31 -8.73 10.94
C ILE A 9 0.81 -9.59 10.37
N VAL A 10 0.50 -10.84 10.00
CA VAL A 10 1.45 -11.75 9.35
C VAL A 10 1.83 -11.21 7.96
N VAL A 11 0.88 -10.63 7.24
CA VAL A 11 1.15 -9.95 5.96
C VAL A 11 2.12 -8.79 6.17
N LEU A 12 1.81 -7.87 7.10
CA LEU A 12 2.67 -6.71 7.34
C LEU A 12 4.07 -7.05 7.84
N SER A 13 4.23 -8.12 8.62
CA SER A 13 5.56 -8.55 9.08
C SER A 13 6.46 -9.06 7.94
N SER A 14 5.87 -9.51 6.83
CA SER A 14 6.59 -9.99 5.64
C SER A 14 6.94 -8.91 4.61
N VAL A 15 6.28 -7.74 4.69
CA VAL A 15 6.39 -6.64 3.72
C VAL A 15 7.47 -5.65 4.12
N LYS A 16 8.27 -5.12 3.20
CA LYS A 16 9.23 -4.02 3.42
C LYS A 16 8.93 -2.79 2.57
N GLU A 17 8.51 -2.99 1.33
CA GLU A 17 8.28 -1.92 0.35
C GLU A 17 6.80 -1.87 -0.04
N ILE A 18 6.18 -0.70 0.11
CA ILE A 18 4.75 -0.49 -0.09
C ILE A 18 4.54 0.62 -1.12
N LEU A 19 3.68 0.37 -2.12
CA LEU A 19 3.13 1.42 -2.97
C LEU A 19 1.71 1.79 -2.51
N LEU A 20 1.48 3.06 -2.22
CA LEU A 20 0.16 3.63 -1.97
C LEU A 20 -0.41 4.26 -3.24
N VAL A 21 -1.59 3.83 -3.68
CA VAL A 21 -2.30 4.39 -4.83
C VAL A 21 -3.45 5.26 -4.33
N ASP A 22 -3.36 6.57 -4.58
CA ASP A 22 -4.40 7.58 -4.28
C ASP A 22 -4.97 7.53 -2.85
N TRP A 23 -4.08 7.40 -1.86
CA TRP A 23 -4.43 7.26 -0.46
C TRP A 23 -5.08 8.53 0.15
N PRO A 24 -5.89 8.41 1.22
CA PRO A 24 -6.85 9.45 1.60
C PRO A 24 -6.28 10.59 2.45
N ASN A 25 -5.17 10.38 3.17
CA ASN A 25 -4.65 11.37 4.12
C ASN A 25 -3.13 11.26 4.35
N LYS A 26 -2.54 12.29 4.95
CA LYS A 26 -1.09 12.33 5.21
C LYS A 26 -0.64 11.43 6.37
N SER A 27 -1.52 11.05 7.29
CA SER A 27 -1.09 10.24 8.45
C SER A 27 -0.69 8.82 8.04
N LEU A 28 -1.36 8.23 7.03
CA LEU A 28 -1.06 6.88 6.55
C LEU A 28 0.42 6.67 6.15
N PRO A 29 0.98 7.38 5.14
CA PRO A 29 2.37 7.17 4.76
C PRO A 29 3.34 7.46 5.92
N GLY A 30 3.03 8.45 6.76
CA GLY A 30 3.82 8.74 7.97
C GLY A 30 3.88 7.56 8.93
N ASN A 31 2.73 6.99 9.29
CA ASN A 31 2.63 5.83 10.17
C ASN A 31 3.38 4.62 9.61
N LEU A 32 3.28 4.37 8.30
CA LEU A 32 4.01 3.28 7.66
C LEU A 32 5.54 3.51 7.70
N ILE A 33 6.01 4.72 7.43
CA ILE A 33 7.45 5.01 7.51
C ILE A 33 7.96 4.88 8.95
N LEU A 34 7.20 5.39 9.93
CA LEU A 34 7.54 5.26 11.36
C LEU A 34 7.53 3.80 11.83
N ALA A 35 6.70 2.95 11.22
CA ALA A 35 6.69 1.50 11.45
C ALA A 35 7.82 0.76 10.72
N GLY A 36 8.68 1.46 9.98
CA GLY A 36 9.89 0.91 9.35
C GLY A 36 9.70 0.39 7.93
N PHE A 37 8.62 0.79 7.24
CA PHE A 37 8.40 0.47 5.82
C PHE A 37 9.06 1.51 4.90
N THR A 38 9.52 1.08 3.72
CA THR A 38 9.78 2.01 2.62
C THR A 38 8.48 2.25 1.88
N VAL A 39 8.08 3.52 1.77
CA VAL A 39 6.79 3.92 1.19
C VAL A 39 6.99 4.68 -0.10
N PHE A 40 6.34 4.20 -1.14
CA PHE A 40 6.15 4.86 -2.42
C PHE A 40 4.70 5.33 -2.54
N GLY A 41 4.48 6.43 -3.25
CA GLY A 41 3.16 6.94 -3.57
C GLY A 41 2.97 7.05 -5.08
N TYR A 42 1.76 6.78 -5.56
CA TYR A 42 1.32 7.12 -6.90
C TYR A 42 0.03 7.94 -6.83
N SER A 43 0.13 9.23 -7.18
CA SER A 43 -1.03 10.13 -7.22
C SER A 43 -0.72 11.48 -7.90
N PRO A 44 -1.60 11.98 -8.78
CA PRO A 44 -2.01 11.32 -10.02
C PRO A 44 -0.87 11.35 -11.06
N GLY A 45 -0.61 10.20 -11.69
CA GLY A 45 0.32 10.11 -12.83
C GLY A 45 1.81 10.18 -12.49
N LYS A 46 2.18 10.29 -11.21
CA LYS A 46 3.56 10.44 -10.77
C LYS A 46 3.88 9.47 -9.64
N TYR A 47 5.04 8.85 -9.73
CA TYR A 47 5.61 8.09 -8.65
C TYR A 47 6.41 8.99 -7.73
N THR A 48 6.31 8.76 -6.44
CA THR A 48 7.07 9.47 -5.42
C THR A 48 7.63 8.49 -4.41
N ARG A 49 8.83 8.76 -3.91
CA ARG A 49 9.32 8.16 -2.67
C ARG A 49 8.97 9.10 -1.51
N VAL A 50 8.38 8.54 -0.45
CA VAL A 50 7.93 9.32 0.70
C VAL A 50 8.95 9.19 1.82
N HIS A 51 9.33 10.32 2.40
CA HIS A 51 10.26 10.41 3.52
C HIS A 51 9.62 11.17 4.66
N VAL A 52 9.94 10.81 5.89
CA VAL A 52 9.63 11.63 7.07
C VAL A 52 10.84 12.50 7.43
N ALA A 53 10.59 13.76 7.77
CA ALA A 53 11.57 14.63 8.38
C ALA A 53 10.98 15.21 9.66
N ALA A 54 11.84 15.53 10.63
CA ALA A 54 11.39 16.24 11.83
C ALA A 54 10.76 17.59 11.45
N ASP A 55 9.66 17.93 12.11
CA ASP A 55 9.03 19.25 12.07
C ASP A 55 9.03 19.86 13.49
N PRO A 56 10.14 20.52 13.88
CA PRO A 56 10.29 21.08 15.22
C PRO A 56 9.24 22.16 15.53
N ALA A 57 8.67 22.83 14.51
CA ALA A 57 7.69 23.89 14.71
C ALA A 57 6.36 23.35 15.27
N ASN A 58 6.02 22.11 14.92
CA ASN A 58 4.78 21.46 15.34
C ASN A 58 5.02 20.32 16.35
N ASN A 59 6.27 20.09 16.75
CA ASN A 59 6.69 18.92 17.54
C ASN A 59 6.17 17.59 16.94
N ASP A 60 6.27 17.49 15.61
CA ASP A 60 5.73 16.39 14.81
C ASP A 60 6.70 16.02 13.66
N PHE A 61 6.25 15.26 12.67
CA PHE A 61 6.95 15.01 11.42
C PHE A 61 6.27 15.71 10.23
N LYS A 62 7.08 16.04 9.22
CA LYS A 62 6.61 16.43 7.89
C LYS A 62 6.92 15.34 6.88
N LEU A 63 6.03 15.19 5.90
CA LEU A 63 6.27 14.33 4.74
C LEU A 63 6.98 15.11 3.63
N ASN A 64 8.07 14.54 3.13
CA ASN A 64 8.74 14.99 1.92
C ASN A 64 8.46 13.97 0.82
N PHE A 65 8.08 14.46 -0.37
CA PHE A 65 7.79 13.64 -1.54
C PHE A 65 8.88 13.88 -2.58
N GLU A 66 9.68 12.86 -2.84
CA GLU A 66 10.71 12.87 -3.88
C GLU A 66 10.12 12.27 -5.16
N SER A 67 10.02 13.06 -6.23
CA SER A 67 9.53 12.55 -7.52
C SER A 67 10.48 11.50 -8.08
N LEU A 68 9.92 10.43 -8.65
CA LEU A 68 10.66 9.41 -9.38
C LEU A 68 10.38 9.57 -10.87
N GLU A 69 11.43 9.52 -11.69
CA GLU A 69 11.33 9.55 -13.16
C GLU A 69 10.69 8.27 -13.71
N GLU A 70 10.89 7.15 -13.01
CA GLU A 70 10.38 5.84 -13.35
C GLU A 70 9.64 5.22 -12.16
N GLN A 71 8.85 4.19 -12.43
CA GLN A 71 8.20 3.42 -11.39
C GLN A 71 9.21 2.63 -10.54
N PRO A 72 8.89 2.30 -9.28
CA PRO A 72 9.70 1.37 -8.49
C PRO A 72 9.89 0.03 -9.22
N LYS A 73 11.10 -0.51 -9.19
CA LYS A 73 11.42 -1.81 -9.84
C LYS A 73 10.73 -2.99 -9.16
N HIS A 74 10.49 -2.86 -7.86
CA HIS A 74 9.88 -3.86 -7.01
C HIS A 74 9.12 -3.15 -5.89
N VAL A 75 7.99 -3.72 -5.48
CA VAL A 75 7.37 -3.49 -4.16
C VAL A 75 6.80 -4.81 -3.68
N ASP A 76 6.69 -5.01 -2.37
CA ASP A 76 6.12 -6.25 -1.83
C ASP A 76 4.58 -6.19 -1.85
N MET A 77 4.04 -4.99 -1.61
CA MET A 77 2.62 -4.73 -1.44
C MET A 77 2.17 -3.47 -2.18
N VAL A 78 1.01 -3.53 -2.82
CA VAL A 78 0.30 -2.36 -3.36
C VAL A 78 -1.00 -2.15 -2.60
N CYS A 79 -1.20 -0.95 -2.08
CA CYS A 79 -2.41 -0.54 -1.37
C CYS A 79 -3.26 0.37 -2.26
N ILE A 80 -4.50 -0.04 -2.51
CA ILE A 80 -5.40 0.59 -3.47
C ILE A 80 -6.56 1.25 -2.71
N TYR A 81 -6.71 2.56 -2.92
CA TYR A 81 -7.78 3.39 -2.34
C TYR A 81 -8.78 3.87 -3.39
N ARG A 82 -8.91 3.13 -4.50
CA ARG A 82 -9.73 3.47 -5.66
C ARG A 82 -10.93 2.53 -5.83
N PRO A 83 -12.02 2.99 -6.46
CA PRO A 83 -13.20 2.18 -6.77
C PRO A 83 -12.91 0.88 -7.51
N ASP A 84 -13.86 -0.06 -7.44
CA ASP A 84 -13.76 -1.42 -7.96
C ASP A 84 -13.42 -1.46 -9.46
N GLU A 85 -14.04 -0.55 -10.21
CA GLU A 85 -13.89 -0.40 -11.66
C GLU A 85 -12.47 -0.02 -12.10
N GLU A 86 -11.63 0.50 -11.20
CA GLU A 86 -10.24 0.88 -11.49
C GLU A 86 -9.23 -0.21 -11.09
N ILE A 87 -9.64 -1.22 -10.32
CA ILE A 87 -8.74 -2.22 -9.74
C ILE A 87 -8.01 -3.03 -10.81
N GLU A 88 -8.69 -3.40 -11.91
CA GLU A 88 -8.05 -4.15 -12.99
C GLU A 88 -6.92 -3.36 -13.65
N GLU A 89 -7.18 -2.09 -13.99
CA GLU A 89 -6.15 -1.21 -14.56
C GLU A 89 -4.98 -1.04 -13.58
N ILE A 90 -5.26 -0.76 -12.31
CA ILE A 90 -4.25 -0.59 -11.25
C ILE A 90 -3.43 -1.87 -11.08
N THR A 91 -4.05 -3.04 -11.15
CA THR A 91 -3.36 -4.33 -11.07
C THR A 91 -2.38 -4.51 -12.22
N HIS A 92 -2.83 -4.24 -13.44
CA HIS A 92 -2.01 -4.37 -14.64
C HIS A 92 -0.89 -3.31 -14.72
N LYS A 93 -1.12 -2.14 -14.16
CA LYS A 93 -0.18 -1.01 -14.20
C LYS A 93 0.84 -1.02 -13.08
N HIS A 94 0.45 -1.46 -11.88
CA HIS A 94 1.25 -1.30 -10.68
C HIS A 94 1.59 -2.63 -10.01
N VAL A 95 0.61 -3.50 -9.79
CA VAL A 95 0.82 -4.75 -9.03
C VAL A 95 1.73 -5.71 -9.80
N LEU A 96 1.36 -6.05 -11.04
CA LEU A 96 2.11 -7.04 -11.82
C LEU A 96 3.49 -6.53 -12.27
N PRO A 97 3.63 -5.31 -12.82
CA PRO A 97 4.93 -4.84 -13.31
C PRO A 97 5.98 -4.63 -12.21
N MET A 98 5.54 -4.41 -10.96
CA MET A 98 6.42 -4.26 -9.80
C MET A 98 6.58 -5.56 -9.00
N HIS A 99 6.07 -6.68 -9.53
CA HIS A 99 6.16 -8.01 -8.91
C HIS A 99 5.59 -8.10 -7.49
N ALA A 100 4.64 -7.22 -7.15
CA ALA A 100 3.99 -7.24 -5.86
C ALA A 100 3.27 -8.57 -5.64
N LYS A 101 3.37 -9.09 -4.41
CA LYS A 101 2.73 -10.35 -4.02
C LYS A 101 1.46 -10.13 -3.22
N ILE A 102 1.27 -8.92 -2.71
CA ILE A 102 0.14 -8.56 -1.87
C ILE A 102 -0.60 -7.37 -2.47
N MET A 103 -1.93 -7.51 -2.55
CA MET A 103 -2.85 -6.43 -2.87
C MET A 103 -3.68 -6.11 -1.63
N TRP A 104 -3.67 -4.85 -1.19
CA TRP A 104 -4.43 -4.38 -0.04
C TRP A 104 -5.48 -3.36 -0.46
N ILE A 105 -6.76 -3.57 -0.15
CA ILE A 105 -7.86 -2.73 -0.60
C ILE A 105 -8.59 -2.14 0.61
N GLN A 106 -8.83 -0.83 0.59
CA GLN A 106 -9.48 -0.12 1.71
C GLN A 106 -10.83 0.52 1.36
N PRO A 107 -11.06 0.94 0.11
CA PRO A 107 -12.40 0.80 -0.49
C PRO A 107 -12.35 0.24 -1.94
N PRO A 108 -13.36 -0.53 -2.40
CA PRO A 108 -14.49 -1.03 -1.61
C PRO A 108 -14.04 -2.03 -0.54
N ALA A 109 -14.81 -2.17 0.55
CA ALA A 109 -14.49 -3.12 1.63
C ALA A 109 -14.37 -4.56 1.12
N HIS A 110 -15.10 -4.90 0.05
CA HIS A 110 -15.00 -6.16 -0.68
C HIS A 110 -15.04 -5.89 -2.18
N SER A 111 -14.18 -6.60 -2.92
CA SER A 111 -14.07 -6.49 -4.37
C SER A 111 -14.08 -7.89 -4.99
N SER A 112 -15.09 -8.18 -5.81
CA SER A 112 -15.11 -9.43 -6.60
C SER A 112 -14.02 -9.41 -7.67
N VAL A 113 -13.78 -8.26 -8.29
CA VAL A 113 -12.71 -8.05 -9.28
C VAL A 113 -11.35 -8.36 -8.67
N ALA A 114 -11.04 -7.79 -7.51
CA ALA A 114 -9.81 -8.07 -6.78
C ALA A 114 -9.66 -9.54 -6.42
N SER A 115 -10.74 -10.18 -5.98
CA SER A 115 -10.73 -11.61 -5.63
C SER A 115 -10.42 -12.50 -6.84
N GLU A 116 -10.97 -12.16 -8.01
CA GLU A 116 -10.69 -12.86 -9.27
C GLU A 116 -9.26 -12.65 -9.73
N LEU A 117 -8.77 -11.41 -9.71
CA LEU A 117 -7.40 -11.06 -10.09
C LEU A 117 -6.38 -11.71 -9.14
N ALA A 118 -6.64 -11.69 -7.84
CA ALA A 118 -5.78 -12.33 -6.84
C ALA A 118 -5.65 -13.83 -7.07
N ARG A 119 -6.76 -14.52 -7.40
CA ARG A 119 -6.73 -15.94 -7.77
C ARG A 119 -6.02 -16.16 -9.10
N LYS A 120 -6.25 -15.31 -10.09
CA LYS A 120 -5.68 -15.43 -11.44
C LYS A 120 -4.16 -15.28 -11.43
N TYR A 121 -3.64 -14.39 -10.59
CA TYR A 121 -2.21 -14.04 -10.56
C TYR A 121 -1.47 -14.50 -9.30
N ASP A 122 -2.10 -15.36 -8.49
CA ASP A 122 -1.52 -15.91 -7.25
C ASP A 122 -1.05 -14.81 -6.27
N LEU A 123 -1.92 -13.84 -6.03
CA LEU A 123 -1.68 -12.73 -5.10
C LEU A 123 -2.37 -13.01 -3.76
N SER A 124 -1.72 -12.57 -2.67
CA SER A 124 -2.38 -12.44 -1.38
C SER A 124 -3.27 -11.21 -1.38
N LEU A 125 -4.55 -11.37 -1.06
CA LEU A 125 -5.51 -10.28 -0.99
C LEU A 125 -5.83 -9.96 0.47
N VAL A 126 -5.65 -8.69 0.85
CA VAL A 126 -6.16 -8.15 2.11
C VAL A 126 -7.20 -7.09 1.80
N GLN A 127 -8.36 -7.18 2.43
CA GLN A 127 -9.48 -6.28 2.20
C GLN A 127 -10.26 -6.07 3.50
N ASN A 128 -11.02 -4.97 3.58
CA ASN A 128 -11.80 -4.59 4.76
C ASN A 128 -10.96 -4.36 6.04
N ILE A 129 -9.71 -3.92 5.91
CA ILE A 129 -8.83 -3.64 7.05
C ILE A 129 -8.16 -2.28 6.88
N ASP A 130 -8.30 -1.43 7.90
CA ASP A 130 -7.65 -0.11 7.92
C ASP A 130 -6.14 -0.24 8.18
N LEU A 131 -5.36 -0.30 7.10
CA LEU A 131 -3.90 -0.22 7.10
C LEU A 131 -3.34 0.95 7.93
N GLY A 132 -3.98 2.11 7.96
CA GLY A 132 -3.48 3.28 8.68
C GLY A 132 -3.57 3.09 10.19
N ASP A 133 -4.71 2.60 10.68
CA ASP A 133 -4.89 2.22 12.08
C ASP A 133 -3.95 1.06 12.46
N LEU A 134 -3.88 0.04 11.61
CA LEU A 134 -3.02 -1.12 11.83
C LEU A 134 -1.53 -0.73 11.93
N ALA A 135 -1.05 0.07 10.97
CA ALA A 135 0.33 0.55 10.95
C ALA A 135 0.68 1.40 12.17
N SER A 136 -0.27 2.18 12.70
CA SER A 136 -0.03 3.01 13.90
C SER A 136 0.26 2.20 15.18
N ARG A 137 -0.15 0.93 15.20
CA ARG A 137 0.02 0.02 16.34
C ARG A 137 1.04 -1.09 16.05
N PHE A 138 1.45 -1.21 14.78
CA PHE A 138 2.40 -2.22 14.34
C PHE A 138 3.80 -1.89 14.83
N LYS A 139 4.45 -2.86 15.45
CA LYS A 139 5.86 -2.79 15.84
C LYS A 139 6.58 -3.93 15.13
N ARG A 140 7.66 -3.58 14.42
CA ARG A 140 8.62 -4.60 13.97
C ARG A 140 9.46 -5.02 15.15
N ASP A 141 9.57 -6.33 15.36
CA ASP A 141 10.52 -6.96 16.28
C ASP A 141 11.96 -6.84 15.75
#